data_AF-A0A2G9TS82-F1
#
_entry.id   AF-A0A2G9TS82-F1
#
_cell.length_a   1.000
_cell.length_b   1.000
_cell.length_c   1.000
_cell.angle_alpha   90.00
_cell.angle_beta   90.00
_cell.angle_gamma   90.00
#
_symmetry.space_group_name_H-M   'P 1'
#
loop_
_entity.id
_entity.type
_entity.pdbx_description
1 polymer ?
#
loop_
_entity_poly.entity_id
_entity_poly.type
_entity_poly.pdbx_seq_one_letter_code
_entity_poly.pdbx_strand_id
1 'polypeptide(L)'
;MSCFLFVAFLLETFVQKSEEEVKKQDTTLLLHLFGHSGDGRLSFNEFRKFYQNLQEEIMEIEFHEFARGKSTISPMDFARLILRYTIVNKDDYHKYIHRVKERTSPDDKGVTLSQWASFSLFLNDLEEFSTAVRLYANANMPVSPPEFARAVQTTIGKCVYRMVTIR
;
A
#
# COMPACT_ATOMS: atom_id res chain seq x y z
N MET A 1 3.63 -8.93 2.89
CA MET A 1 3.25 -7.66 3.52
C MET A 1 4.02 -6.54 2.84
N SER A 2 3.33 -5.53 2.29
CA SER A 2 3.98 -4.36 1.68
C SER A 2 4.98 -3.73 2.64
N CYS A 3 5.98 -3.00 2.14
CA CYS A 3 6.82 -2.18 3.01
C CYS A 3 5.94 -1.24 3.88
N PHE A 4 4.77 -0.81 3.39
CA PHE A 4 3.73 -0.13 4.20
C PHE A 4 3.18 -0.96 5.34
N LEU A 5 2.72 -2.17 5.04
CA LEU A 5 2.17 -3.06 6.05
C LEU A 5 3.25 -3.50 7.04
N PHE A 6 4.52 -3.59 6.63
CA PHE A 6 5.64 -3.87 7.53
C PHE A 6 5.94 -2.68 8.45
N VAL A 7 5.85 -1.44 7.98
CA VAL A 7 6.06 -0.24 8.80
C VAL A 7 4.88 0.03 9.72
N ALA A 8 3.64 -0.17 9.26
CA ALA A 8 2.44 -0.11 10.10
C ALA A 8 2.46 -1.22 11.17
N PHE A 9 2.77 -2.46 10.78
CA PHE A 9 2.95 -3.57 11.71
C PHE A 9 4.10 -3.29 12.68
N LEU A 10 5.25 -2.78 12.22
CA LEU A 10 6.35 -2.39 13.09
C LEU A 10 5.92 -1.31 14.08
N LEU A 11 5.17 -0.29 13.67
CA LEU A 11 4.69 0.76 14.56
C LEU A 11 3.68 0.25 15.60
N GLU A 12 2.75 -0.62 15.20
CA GLU A 12 1.87 -1.32 16.16
C GLU A 12 2.68 -2.16 17.14
N THR A 13 3.76 -2.80 16.68
CA THR A 13 4.68 -3.56 17.53
C THR A 13 5.52 -2.64 18.44
N PHE A 14 5.91 -1.44 17.97
CA PHE A 14 6.66 -0.44 18.73
C PHE A 14 5.83 0.13 19.89
N VAL A 15 4.51 0.26 19.74
CA VAL A 15 3.61 0.72 20.81
C VAL A 15 3.56 -0.29 21.98
N GLN A 16 3.87 -1.57 21.76
CA GLN A 16 3.77 -2.61 22.79
C GLN A 16 5.01 -2.81 23.67
N LYS A 17 6.10 -2.05 23.46
CA LYS A 17 7.34 -2.26 24.24
C LYS A 17 7.30 -1.54 25.60
N SER A 18 7.44 -2.32 26.66
CA SER A 18 7.40 -1.93 28.07
C SER A 18 8.47 -0.91 28.47
N GLU A 19 8.16 -0.14 29.52
CA GLU A 19 9.02 0.81 30.23
C GLU A 19 10.23 0.12 30.89
N GLU A 20 11.24 -0.27 30.12
CA GLU A 20 12.59 -0.41 30.65
C GLU A 20 13.30 0.95 30.54
N GLU A 21 13.99 1.39 31.59
CA GLU A 21 14.83 2.60 31.57
C GLU A 21 15.97 2.42 30.56
N VAL A 22 15.69 2.72 29.30
CA VAL A 22 16.69 2.80 28.24
C VAL A 22 17.49 4.08 28.48
N LYS A 23 18.81 3.97 28.58
CA LYS A 23 19.72 5.13 28.55
C LYS A 23 19.34 6.03 27.36
N LYS A 24 18.92 7.27 27.65
CA LYS A 24 18.51 8.27 26.64
C LYS A 24 19.69 8.53 25.69
N GLN A 25 19.70 7.84 24.56
CA GLN A 25 20.62 8.08 23.45
C GLN A 25 19.93 9.00 22.47
N ASP A 26 20.64 10.02 21.99
CA ASP A 26 20.12 10.93 20.98
C ASP A 26 20.00 10.18 19.65
N THR A 27 18.76 9.88 19.27
CA THR A 27 18.43 9.27 17.98
C THR A 27 17.90 10.34 17.04
N THR A 28 18.05 10.12 15.73
CA THR A 28 17.50 11.02 14.70
C THR A 28 16.02 11.32 14.91
N LEU A 29 15.23 10.31 15.32
CA LEU A 29 13.80 10.49 15.61
C LEU A 29 13.55 11.37 16.84
N LEU A 30 14.29 11.16 17.93
CA LEU A 30 14.16 11.99 19.13
C LEU A 30 14.55 13.45 18.85
N LEU A 31 15.65 13.66 18.13
CA LEU A 31 16.13 14.99 17.75
C LEU A 31 15.13 15.69 16.80
N HIS A 32 14.53 14.95 15.86
CA HIS A 32 13.59 15.51 14.90
C HIS A 32 12.24 15.85 15.53
N LEU A 33 11.73 15.00 16.45
CA LEU A 33 10.42 15.16 17.06
C LEU A 33 10.42 16.07 18.31
N PHE A 34 11.51 16.07 19.08
CA PHE A 34 11.59 16.76 20.38
C PHE A 34 12.77 17.74 20.48
N GLY A 35 13.51 17.96 19.39
CA GLY A 35 14.63 18.88 19.33
C GLY A 35 15.90 18.35 20.01
N HIS A 36 16.99 19.09 19.86
CA HIS A 36 18.32 18.71 20.37
C HIS A 36 18.39 18.60 21.90
N SER A 37 17.56 19.37 22.60
CA SER A 37 17.48 19.35 24.06
C SER A 37 16.47 18.31 24.59
N GLY A 38 15.66 17.71 23.71
CA GLY A 38 14.68 16.69 24.05
C GLY A 38 13.55 17.17 24.99
N ASP A 39 13.36 18.48 25.09
CA ASP A 39 12.33 19.19 25.86
C ASP A 39 11.24 19.80 24.96
N GLY A 40 11.42 19.73 23.65
CA GLY A 40 10.40 20.09 22.67
C GLY A 40 9.13 19.30 22.90
N ARG A 41 7.97 19.94 22.74
CA ARG A 41 6.67 19.26 22.82
C ARG A 41 6.19 18.96 21.41
N LEU A 42 5.67 17.76 21.21
CA LEU A 42 5.09 17.33 19.94
C LEU A 42 3.57 17.28 20.07
N SER A 43 2.88 18.12 19.32
CA SER A 43 1.43 18.04 19.22
C SER A 43 0.98 16.85 18.37
N PHE A 44 -0.25 16.38 18.60
CA PHE A 44 -0.84 15.34 17.76
C PHE A 44 -0.83 15.70 16.27
N ASN A 45 -1.05 16.97 15.92
CA ASN A 45 -1.09 17.39 14.52
C ASN A 45 0.31 17.37 13.86
N GLU A 46 1.37 17.68 14.61
CA GLU A 46 2.75 17.57 14.14
C GLU A 46 3.14 16.11 13.96
N PHE A 47 2.83 15.25 14.94
CA PHE A 47 3.07 13.82 14.82
C PHE A 47 2.31 13.20 13.64
N ARG A 48 1.03 13.55 13.46
CA ARG A 48 0.20 13.08 12.34
C ARG A 48 0.80 13.48 10.99
N LYS A 49 1.30 14.71 10.85
CA LYS A 49 1.97 15.16 9.63
C LYS A 49 3.28 14.40 9.39
N PHE A 50 4.10 14.22 10.41
CA PHE A 50 5.33 13.43 10.33
C PHE A 50 5.02 12.00 9.84
N TYR A 51 4.03 11.35 10.46
CA TYR A 51 3.59 10.01 10.09
C TYR A 51 3.09 9.95 8.64
N GLN A 52 2.28 10.91 8.22
CA GLN A 52 1.79 10.98 6.84
C GLN A 52 2.94 11.17 5.83
N ASN A 53 3.88 12.08 6.10
CA ASN A 53 5.04 12.30 5.23
C ASN A 53 5.90 11.05 5.13
N LEU A 54 6.14 10.36 6.24
CA LEU A 54 6.89 9.10 6.26
C LEU A 54 6.20 8.02 5.42
N GLN A 55 4.87 7.92 5.51
CA GLN A 55 4.10 6.99 4.67
C GLN A 55 4.20 7.36 3.18
N GLU A 56 4.12 8.65 2.84
CA GLU A 56 4.26 9.12 1.47
C GLU A 56 5.66 8.83 0.91
N GLU A 57 6.73 9.11 1.67
CA GLU A 57 8.12 8.85 1.27
C GLU A 57 8.37 7.36 1.00
N ILE A 58 7.91 6.48 1.89
CA ILE A 58 8.07 5.04 1.70
C ILE A 58 7.29 4.61 0.44
N MET A 59 6.12 5.21 0.16
CA MET A 59 5.25 4.88 -0.99
C MET A 59 5.90 5.24 -2.30
N GLU A 60 6.55 6.40 -2.32
CA GLU A 60 7.38 6.80 -3.42
C GLU A 60 8.60 5.89 -3.59
N ILE A 61 9.32 5.55 -2.52
CA ILE A 61 10.49 4.64 -2.60
C ILE A 61 10.09 3.30 -3.23
N GLU A 62 9.01 2.70 -2.77
CA GLU A 62 8.51 1.45 -3.32
C GLU A 62 8.11 1.60 -4.80
N PHE A 63 7.42 2.68 -5.16
CA PHE A 63 7.10 2.95 -6.56
C PHE A 63 8.36 3.00 -7.42
N HIS A 64 9.39 3.73 -6.99
CA HIS A 64 10.62 3.90 -7.75
C HIS A 64 11.46 2.62 -7.84
N GLU A 65 11.46 1.76 -6.81
CA GLU A 65 12.09 0.43 -6.83
C GLU A 65 11.51 -0.41 -7.99
N PHE A 66 10.19 -0.41 -8.15
CA PHE A 66 9.50 -1.21 -9.17
C PHE A 66 9.42 -0.53 -10.53
N ALA A 67 9.42 0.80 -10.58
CA ALA A 67 9.49 1.55 -11.84
C ALA A 67 10.88 1.48 -12.47
N ARG A 68 11.93 1.14 -11.69
CA ARG A 68 13.32 0.97 -12.14
C ARG A 68 13.83 2.19 -12.92
N GLY A 69 13.58 3.38 -12.39
CA GLY A 69 13.97 4.66 -12.99
C GLY A 69 13.04 5.19 -14.09
N LYS A 70 11.93 4.49 -14.39
CA LYS A 70 10.89 4.98 -15.30
C LYS A 70 9.85 5.82 -14.56
N SER A 71 9.02 6.55 -15.31
CA SER A 71 7.89 7.32 -14.76
C SER A 71 6.65 6.46 -14.47
N THR A 72 6.63 5.20 -14.92
CA THR A 72 5.54 4.23 -14.67
C THR A 72 6.08 2.84 -14.38
N ILE A 73 5.32 2.06 -13.60
CA ILE A 73 5.58 0.64 -13.38
C ILE A 73 4.93 -0.15 -14.52
N SER A 74 5.67 -1.06 -15.15
CA SER A 74 5.12 -1.91 -16.21
C SER A 74 4.05 -2.87 -15.64
N PRO A 75 3.05 -3.32 -16.41
CA PRO A 75 2.05 -4.28 -15.92
C PRO A 75 2.68 -5.55 -15.31
N MET A 76 3.79 -6.01 -15.89
CA MET A 76 4.55 -7.16 -15.39
C MET A 76 5.25 -6.89 -14.05
N ASP A 77 5.84 -5.70 -13.89
CA ASP A 77 6.47 -5.30 -12.62
C ASP A 77 5.42 -5.03 -11.54
N PHE A 78 4.28 -4.47 -11.92
CA PHE A 78 3.15 -4.24 -11.03
C PHE A 78 2.55 -5.56 -10.53
N ALA A 79 2.40 -6.55 -11.42
CA ALA A 79 1.97 -7.89 -11.02
C ALA A 79 2.96 -8.54 -10.04
N ARG A 80 4.27 -8.41 -10.28
CA ARG A 80 5.31 -8.91 -9.36
C ARG A 80 5.27 -8.20 -8.01
N LEU A 81 5.06 -6.88 -8.01
CA LEU A 81 4.91 -6.08 -6.80
C LEU A 81 3.75 -6.60 -5.94
N ILE A 82 2.58 -6.82 -6.53
CA ILE A 82 1.43 -7.38 -5.81
C ILE A 82 1.77 -8.79 -5.30
N LEU A 83 2.30 -9.66 -6.16
CA LEU A 83 2.54 -11.06 -5.81
C LEU A 83 3.62 -11.24 -4.74
N ARG A 84 4.57 -10.31 -4.61
CA ARG A 84 5.56 -10.25 -3.52
C ARG A 84 4.89 -10.20 -2.14
N TYR A 85 3.65 -9.70 -2.08
CA TYR A 85 2.91 -9.56 -0.83
C TYR A 85 1.78 -10.56 -0.64
N THR A 86 1.57 -11.45 -1.61
CA THR A 86 0.61 -12.54 -1.51
C THR A 86 1.28 -13.85 -1.10
N ILE A 87 0.58 -14.66 -0.31
CA ILE A 87 1.00 -16.05 -0.06
C ILE A 87 0.51 -16.87 -1.25
N VAL A 88 1.40 -17.15 -2.20
CA VAL A 88 1.11 -17.92 -3.41
C VAL A 88 2.17 -19.02 -3.59
N ASN A 89 1.76 -20.21 -4.00
CA ASN A 89 2.70 -21.26 -4.37
C ASN A 89 3.39 -20.93 -5.72
N LYS A 90 4.45 -21.66 -6.06
CA LYS A 90 5.23 -21.38 -7.28
C LYS A 90 4.41 -21.58 -8.57
N ASP A 91 3.56 -22.59 -8.61
CA ASP A 91 2.78 -22.92 -9.81
C ASP A 91 1.73 -21.83 -10.11
N ASP A 92 1.03 -21.35 -9.08
CA ASP A 92 0.07 -20.26 -9.19
C ASP A 92 0.76 -18.93 -9.50
N TYR A 93 1.95 -18.68 -8.95
CA TYR A 93 2.75 -17.49 -9.31
C TYR A 93 3.01 -17.42 -10.82
N HIS A 94 3.50 -18.52 -11.42
CA HIS A 94 3.75 -18.56 -12.87
C HIS A 94 2.47 -18.38 -13.68
N LYS A 95 1.36 -18.98 -13.23
CA LYS A 95 0.05 -18.83 -13.85
C LYS A 95 -0.44 -17.37 -13.86
N TYR A 96 -0.30 -16.65 -12.75
CA TYR A 96 -0.72 -15.25 -12.68
C TYR A 96 0.15 -14.35 -13.57
N ILE A 97 1.47 -14.54 -13.53
CA ILE A 97 2.40 -13.80 -14.39
C ILE A 97 2.13 -14.07 -15.87
N HIS A 98 1.84 -15.30 -16.26
CA HIS A 98 1.49 -15.65 -17.64
C HIS A 98 0.22 -14.93 -18.11
N ARG A 99 -0.83 -14.94 -17.29
CA ARG A 99 -2.10 -14.24 -17.60
C ARG A 99 -1.89 -12.75 -17.83
N VAL A 100 -1.06 -12.10 -17.00
CA VAL A 100 -0.75 -10.68 -17.18
C VAL A 100 -0.01 -10.46 -18.50
N LYS A 101 0.98 -11.32 -18.81
CA LYS A 101 1.73 -11.24 -20.06
C LYS A 101 0.83 -11.38 -21.30
N GLU A 102 -0.14 -12.29 -21.28
CA GLU A 102 -1.07 -12.51 -22.40
C GLU A 102 -2.06 -11.36 -22.62
N ARG A 103 -2.46 -10.68 -21.55
CA ARG A 103 -3.45 -9.58 -21.62
C ARG A 103 -2.82 -8.21 -21.81
N THR A 104 -1.53 -8.06 -21.51
CA THR A 104 -0.84 -6.78 -21.64
C THR A 104 -0.69 -6.39 -23.11
N SER A 105 -1.29 -5.26 -23.49
CA SER A 105 -1.10 -4.66 -24.81
C SER A 105 0.32 -4.07 -24.95
N PRO A 106 0.93 -4.07 -26.16
CA PRO A 106 2.17 -3.34 -26.42
C PRO A 106 2.10 -1.84 -26.08
N ASP A 107 0.91 -1.25 -26.17
CA ASP A 107 0.66 0.18 -25.92
C ASP A 107 0.26 0.49 -24.47
N ASP A 108 0.40 -0.49 -23.56
CA ASP A 108 0.07 -0.28 -22.15
C ASP A 108 0.99 0.77 -21.53
N LYS A 109 0.38 1.79 -20.93
CA LYS A 109 1.09 2.93 -20.35
C LYS A 109 1.66 2.62 -18.96
N GLY A 110 1.32 1.47 -18.40
CA GLY A 110 1.69 1.07 -17.05
C GLY A 110 0.96 1.87 -15.98
N VAL A 111 1.44 1.71 -14.74
CA VAL A 111 0.86 2.31 -13.54
C VAL A 111 1.68 3.53 -13.14
N THR A 112 1.01 4.69 -13.01
CA THR A 112 1.64 5.94 -12.54
C THR A 112 1.72 5.98 -11.01
N LEU A 113 2.56 6.89 -10.48
CA LEU A 113 2.68 7.09 -9.03
C LEU A 113 1.34 7.43 -8.37
N SER A 114 0.53 8.30 -8.98
CA SER A 114 -0.79 8.66 -8.46
C SER A 114 -1.76 7.47 -8.42
N GLN A 115 -1.70 6.59 -9.43
CA GLN A 115 -2.49 5.37 -9.44
C GLN A 115 -2.01 4.37 -8.38
N TRP A 116 -0.69 4.23 -8.22
CA TRP A 116 -0.09 3.44 -7.16
C TRP A 116 -0.48 3.95 -5.76
N ALA A 117 -0.40 5.26 -5.52
CA ALA A 117 -0.80 5.87 -4.25
C ALA A 117 -2.28 5.63 -3.92
N SER A 118 -3.16 5.65 -4.93
CA SER A 118 -4.58 5.33 -4.72
C SER A 118 -4.78 3.84 -4.40
N PHE A 119 -4.00 2.97 -5.06
CA PHE A 119 -4.07 1.53 -4.85
C PHE A 119 -3.44 1.10 -3.51
N SER A 120 -2.37 1.76 -3.06
CA SER A 120 -1.75 1.49 -1.76
C SER A 120 -2.69 1.83 -0.61
N LEU A 121 -3.45 2.93 -0.72
CA LEU A 121 -4.53 3.25 0.23
C LEU A 121 -5.58 2.14 0.29
N PHE A 122 -5.97 1.57 -0.86
CA PHE A 122 -6.88 0.43 -0.91
C PHE A 122 -6.32 -0.82 -0.23
N LEU A 123 -5.04 -1.12 -0.43
CA LEU A 123 -4.40 -2.26 0.22
C LEU A 123 -4.30 -2.13 1.74
N ASN A 124 -4.38 -0.91 2.28
CA ASN A 124 -4.36 -0.68 3.71
C ASN A 124 -5.71 -0.99 4.39
N ASP A 125 -6.80 -1.12 3.62
CA ASP A 125 -8.15 -1.36 4.14
C ASP A 125 -8.83 -2.58 3.49
N LEU A 126 -8.10 -3.68 3.40
CA LEU A 126 -8.61 -4.92 2.80
C LEU A 126 -9.71 -5.58 3.63
N GLU A 127 -9.80 -5.28 4.93
CA GLU A 127 -10.85 -5.83 5.80
C GLU A 127 -12.23 -5.28 5.45
N GLU A 128 -12.34 -3.96 5.29
CA GLU A 128 -13.58 -3.30 4.86
C GLU A 128 -13.95 -3.74 3.44
N PHE A 129 -12.97 -3.84 2.54
CA PHE A 129 -13.20 -4.38 1.19
C PHE A 129 -13.72 -5.82 1.22
N SER A 130 -13.17 -6.68 2.08
CA SER A 130 -13.63 -8.06 2.23
C SER A 130 -15.08 -8.13 2.68
N THR A 131 -15.50 -7.23 3.57
CA THR A 131 -16.90 -7.09 3.98
C THR A 131 -17.81 -6.68 2.83
N ALA A 132 -17.40 -5.70 2.01
CA ALA A 132 -18.14 -5.32 0.81
C ALA A 132 -18.27 -6.48 -0.20
N VAL A 133 -17.21 -7.25 -0.44
CA VAL A 133 -17.23 -8.41 -1.34
C VAL A 133 -18.10 -9.54 -0.81
N ARG A 134 -18.10 -9.78 0.52
CA ARG A 134 -18.96 -10.78 1.16
C ARG A 134 -20.45 -10.51 0.93
N LEU A 135 -20.88 -9.25 0.84
CA LEU A 135 -22.26 -8.90 0.52
C LEU A 135 -22.68 -9.40 -0.86
N TYR A 136 -21.82 -9.24 -1.89
CA TYR A 136 -22.08 -9.77 -3.22
C TYR A 136 -22.13 -11.30 -3.23
N ALA A 137 -21.19 -11.95 -2.53
CA ALA A 137 -21.14 -13.40 -2.40
C ALA A 137 -22.41 -13.97 -1.74
N ASN A 138 -22.87 -13.34 -0.65
CA ASN A 138 -24.09 -13.74 0.07
C ASN A 138 -25.36 -13.55 -0.78
N ALA A 139 -25.35 -12.59 -1.71
CA ALA A 139 -26.43 -12.37 -2.66
C ALA A 139 -26.35 -13.28 -3.91
N ASN A 140 -25.39 -14.23 -3.96
CA ASN A 140 -25.08 -15.04 -5.13
C ASN A 140 -24.84 -14.21 -6.41
N MET A 141 -24.30 -13.00 -6.25
CA MET A 141 -23.97 -12.12 -7.37
C MET A 141 -22.47 -12.22 -7.68
N PRO A 142 -22.08 -12.47 -8.95
CA PRO A 142 -20.67 -12.46 -9.33
C PRO A 142 -20.12 -11.04 -9.23
N VAL A 143 -18.90 -10.90 -8.70
CA VAL A 143 -18.19 -9.62 -8.67
C VAL A 143 -17.52 -9.39 -10.02
N SER A 144 -18.20 -8.66 -10.91
CA SER A 144 -17.64 -8.26 -12.19
C SER A 144 -16.85 -6.94 -12.04
N PRO A 145 -16.11 -6.47 -13.06
CA PRO A 145 -15.25 -5.29 -12.93
C PRO A 145 -15.97 -4.02 -12.41
N PRO A 146 -17.21 -3.71 -12.83
CA PRO A 146 -18.02 -2.64 -12.22
C PRO A 146 -18.33 -2.83 -10.72
N GLU A 147 -18.72 -4.02 -10.28
CA GLU A 147 -18.98 -4.29 -8.86
C GLU A 147 -17.69 -4.20 -8.04
N PHE A 148 -16.58 -4.70 -8.60
CA PHE A 148 -15.26 -4.55 -7.98
C PHE A 148 -14.89 -3.08 -7.80
N ALA A 149 -15.03 -2.26 -8.86
CA ALA A 149 -14.75 -0.82 -8.79
C ALA A 149 -15.63 -0.12 -7.73
N ARG A 150 -16.90 -0.51 -7.62
CA ARG A 150 -17.83 0.02 -6.61
C ARG A 150 -17.46 -0.39 -5.19
N ALA A 151 -17.07 -1.65 -4.99
CA ALA A 151 -16.60 -2.14 -3.69
C ALA A 151 -15.32 -1.41 -3.24
N VAL A 152 -14.35 -1.22 -4.15
CA VAL A 152 -13.15 -0.42 -3.88
C VAL A 152 -13.53 1.01 -3.51
N GLN A 153 -14.39 1.67 -4.31
CA GLN A 153 -14.82 3.04 -4.05
C GLN A 153 -15.51 3.21 -2.69
N THR A 154 -16.29 2.22 -2.26
CA THR A 154 -16.96 2.21 -0.95
C THR A 154 -15.94 2.10 0.19
N THR A 155 -14.85 1.36 -0.04
CA THR A 155 -13.79 1.12 0.96
C THR A 155 -12.90 2.35 1.13
N ILE A 156 -12.40 2.93 0.04
CA ILE A 156 -11.42 4.04 0.12
C ILE A 156 -12.03 5.44 0.06
N GLY A 157 -13.35 5.55 -0.17
CA GLY A 157 -14.05 6.83 -0.38
C GLY A 157 -13.60 7.63 -1.61
N LYS A 158 -12.73 7.07 -2.47
CA LYS A 158 -12.17 7.66 -3.69
C LYS A 158 -12.49 6.78 -4.91
N CYS A 159 -12.78 7.42 -6.04
CA CYS A 159 -13.11 6.74 -7.30
C CYS A 159 -11.87 6.11 -7.97
N VAL A 160 -11.79 4.78 -8.04
CA VAL A 160 -10.73 4.05 -8.79
C VAL A 160 -11.25 3.59 -10.15
N TYR A 161 -11.73 4.51 -11.00
CA TYR A 161 -12.26 4.13 -12.32
C TYR A 161 -11.18 3.88 -13.39
N ARG A 162 -9.89 4.11 -13.10
CA ARG A 162 -8.80 4.01 -14.11
C ARG A 162 -7.88 2.78 -14.02
N MET A 163 -7.97 1.95 -12.97
CA MET A 163 -7.20 0.70 -12.88
C MET A 163 -7.95 -0.54 -13.39
N VAL A 164 -9.27 -0.44 -13.55
CA VAL A 164 -10.14 -1.58 -13.92
C VAL A 164 -10.25 -1.75 -15.45
N THR A 165 -9.62 -0.85 -16.23
CA THR A 165 -9.58 -0.90 -17.70
C THR A 165 -8.24 -1.40 -18.23
N ILE A 166 -7.60 -2.36 -17.54
CA ILE A 166 -6.62 -3.24 -18.18
C ILE A 166 -7.45 -4.40 -18.73
N ARG A 167 -7.87 -4.27 -20.00
CA ARG A 167 -8.51 -5.35 -20.76
C ARG A 167 -7.51 -6.46 -21.02
#